data_AF-A0A9X3PJ57-F1
#
_entry.id   AF-A0A9X3PJ57-F1
#
_cell.length_a   1.000
_cell.length_b   1.000
_cell.length_c   1.000
_cell.angle_alpha   90.00
_cell.angle_beta   90.00
_cell.angle_gamma   90.00
#
_symmetry.space_group_name_H-M   'P 1'
#
loop_
_entity.id
_entity.type
_entity.pdbx_description
1 polymer ?
#
loop_
_entity_poly.entity_id
_entity_poly.type
_entity_poly.pdbx_seq_one_letter_code
_entity_poly.pdbx_strand_id
1 'polypeptide(L)'
;MPNKTIYVADKDLPLYTRAQELAGGNLSKAISTALKRYVDAEEGRLEGYEEITVPVGPGSGRKRQRQRFTGVKLGEWVRSNEKKAEIYRVYRSRSGKFVIHVEKTPDFVHETNETGWRKLLGFGEQSYAMNYGDASLEVVDTLDELKAKIPAELYQMVAATAEAPPVQDLDI
;
A
#
# COMPACT_ATOMS: atom_id res chain seq x y z
N MET A 1 2.20 17.48 33.79
CA MET A 1 3.12 16.96 32.75
C MET A 1 4.54 17.04 33.30
N PRO A 2 5.37 15.99 33.20
CA PRO A 2 6.79 16.10 33.48
C PRO A 2 7.48 16.93 32.39
N ASN A 3 8.39 17.82 32.78
CA ASN A 3 9.23 18.57 31.84
C ASN A 3 10.47 17.73 31.49
N LYS A 4 10.85 17.72 30.21
CA LYS A 4 12.08 17.11 29.71
C LYS A 4 12.87 18.15 28.92
N THR A 5 14.17 18.24 29.18
CA THR A 5 15.10 19.08 28.44
C THR A 5 15.89 18.21 27.46
N ILE A 6 15.99 18.64 26.21
CA ILE A 6 16.78 17.97 25.17
C ILE A 6 17.85 18.94 24.65
N TYR A 7 19.03 18.42 24.37
CA TYR A 7 20.08 19.16 23.69
C TYR A 7 19.94 18.96 22.18
N VAL A 8 20.00 20.05 21.43
CA VAL A 8 19.88 20.06 19.96
C VAL A 8 21.13 20.71 19.41
N ALA A 9 21.73 20.11 18.39
CA ALA A 9 22.90 20.70 17.75
C ALA A 9 22.49 21.95 16.94
N ASP A 10 23.36 22.95 16.86
CA ASP A 10 23.06 24.20 16.15
C ASP A 10 22.62 23.98 14.70
N LYS A 11 23.21 22.98 14.04
CA LYS A 11 22.87 22.58 12.66
C LYS A 11 21.42 22.12 12.50
N ASP A 12 20.80 21.63 13.56
CA ASP A 12 19.45 21.07 13.55
C ASP A 12 18.39 22.12 13.94
N LEU A 13 18.80 23.30 14.46
CA LEU A 13 17.88 24.39 14.80
C LEU A 13 16.91 24.76 13.66
N PRO A 14 17.33 24.85 12.38
CA PRO A 14 16.40 25.17 11.29
C PRO A 14 15.25 24.15 11.15
N LEU A 15 15.51 22.86 11.40
CA LEU A 15 14.50 21.81 11.35
C LEU A 15 13.46 22.00 12.46
N TYR A 16 13.90 22.31 13.68
CA TYR A 16 13.02 22.52 14.83
C TYR A 16 12.15 23.76 14.65
N THR A 17 12.72 24.87 14.18
CA THR A 17 11.97 26.08 13.84
C THR A 17 10.88 25.77 12.82
N ARG A 18 11.23 25.05 11.74
CA ARG A 18 10.27 24.68 10.71
C ARG A 18 9.16 23.76 11.24
N ALA A 19 9.50 22.79 12.07
CA ALA A 19 8.52 21.89 12.67
C ALA A 19 7.57 22.64 13.61
N GLN A 20 8.06 23.63 14.35
CA GLN A 20 7.26 24.49 15.21
C GLN A 20 6.27 25.33 14.40
N GLU A 21 6.70 25.97 13.31
CA GLU A 21 5.82 26.72 12.41
C GLU A 21 4.69 25.84 11.87
N LEU A 22 5.02 24.65 11.37
CA LEU A 22 4.05 23.69 10.82
C LEU A 22 3.06 23.17 11.87
N ALA A 23 3.47 23.13 13.14
CA ALA A 23 2.63 22.73 14.26
C ALA A 23 1.84 23.91 14.88
N GLY A 24 1.81 25.08 14.23
CA GLY A 24 1.08 26.25 14.71
C GLY A 24 1.75 26.93 15.91
N GLY A 25 3.08 26.93 15.95
CA GLY A 25 3.87 27.54 17.03
C GLY A 25 4.15 26.62 18.21
N ASN A 26 3.59 25.39 18.25
CA ASN A 26 3.75 24.46 19.36
C ASN A 26 4.79 23.37 19.08
N LEU A 27 6.03 23.62 19.49
CA LEU A 27 7.15 22.69 19.31
C LEU A 27 6.94 21.37 20.09
N SER A 28 6.40 21.43 21.31
CA SER A 28 6.12 20.23 22.12
C SER A 28 5.15 19.28 21.42
N LYS A 29 4.13 19.82 20.73
CA LYS A 29 3.19 19.03 19.92
C LYS A 29 3.86 18.41 18.70
N ALA A 30 4.74 19.15 18.03
CA ALA A 30 5.52 18.64 16.90
C ALA A 30 6.42 17.46 17.34
N ILE A 31 7.17 17.65 18.43
CA ILE A 31 8.10 16.65 18.98
C ILE A 31 7.34 15.40 19.44
N SER A 32 6.27 15.55 20.22
CA SER A 32 5.48 14.41 20.68
C SER A 32 4.85 13.61 19.53
N THR A 33 4.39 14.28 18.48
CA THR A 33 3.87 13.61 17.27
C THR A 33 4.97 12.85 16.54
N ALA A 34 6.15 13.45 16.39
CA ALA A 34 7.30 12.82 15.73
C ALA A 34 7.83 11.62 16.51
N LEU A 35 7.99 11.76 17.84
CA LEU A 35 8.43 10.68 18.71
C LEU A 35 7.43 9.52 18.73
N LYS A 36 6.12 9.81 18.76
CA LYS A 36 5.11 8.75 18.65
C LYS A 36 5.27 7.97 17.36
N ARG A 37 5.42 8.66 16.21
CA ARG A 37 5.68 8.01 14.93
C ARG A 37 6.97 7.20 14.90
N TYR A 38 8.04 7.71 15.51
CA TYR A 38 9.32 7.01 15.59
C TYR A 38 9.20 5.73 16.42
N VAL A 39 8.61 5.82 17.63
CA VAL A 39 8.37 4.65 18.49
C VAL A 39 7.46 3.64 17.80
N ASP A 40 6.37 4.11 17.17
CA ASP A 40 5.46 3.24 16.42
C ASP A 40 6.16 2.47 15.29
N ALA A 41 7.17 3.09 14.64
CA ALA A 41 7.97 2.46 13.60
C ALA A 41 9.01 1.48 14.17
N GLU A 42 9.67 1.83 15.28
CA GLU A 42 10.71 1.00 15.91
C GLU A 42 10.12 -0.22 16.62
N GLU A 43 9.03 -0.06 17.36
CA GLU A 43 8.29 -1.17 17.97
C GLU A 43 7.72 -2.08 16.88
N GLY A 44 7.16 -1.48 15.80
CA GLY A 44 6.74 -2.22 14.63
C GLY A 44 7.88 -3.06 14.05
N ARG A 45 9.06 -2.47 13.86
CA ARG A 45 10.25 -3.17 13.35
C ARG A 45 10.69 -4.33 14.25
N LEU A 46 10.63 -4.16 15.57
CA LEU A 46 10.94 -5.22 16.53
C LEU A 46 9.92 -6.37 16.50
N GLU A 47 8.67 -6.07 16.16
CA GLU A 47 7.57 -7.01 15.96
C GLU A 47 7.44 -7.52 14.49
N GLY A 48 8.37 -7.12 13.60
CA GLY A 48 8.40 -7.52 12.19
C GLY A 48 7.54 -6.67 11.23
N TYR A 49 6.82 -5.66 11.71
CA TYR A 49 6.04 -4.71 10.91
C TYR A 49 6.91 -3.64 10.23
N GLU A 50 6.58 -3.31 8.99
CA GLU A 50 7.28 -2.29 8.18
C GLU A 50 6.34 -1.12 7.81
N GLU A 51 6.90 0.06 7.53
CA GLU A 51 6.15 1.17 6.94
C GLU A 51 5.92 0.91 5.44
N ILE A 52 4.67 0.63 5.07
CA ILE A 52 4.26 0.29 3.72
C ILE A 52 3.57 1.50 3.08
N THR A 53 4.03 1.89 1.88
CA THR A 53 3.41 2.95 1.09
C THR A 53 2.97 2.43 -0.27
N VAL A 54 1.67 2.47 -0.55
CA VAL A 54 1.09 1.98 -1.80
C VAL A 54 0.36 3.08 -2.58
N PRO A 55 0.35 3.02 -3.93
CA PRO A 55 -0.44 3.93 -4.73
C PRO A 55 -1.93 3.55 -4.71
N VAL A 56 -2.80 4.54 -4.75
CA VAL A 56 -4.26 4.39 -4.85
C VAL A 56 -4.84 5.40 -5.86
N GLY A 57 -5.97 5.02 -6.45
CA GLY A 57 -6.70 5.77 -7.47
C GLY A 57 -6.23 5.49 -8.90
N PRO A 58 -6.97 6.06 -9.88
CA PRO A 58 -6.72 5.83 -11.29
C PRO A 58 -5.42 6.50 -11.78
N GLY A 59 -4.89 5.99 -12.89
CA GLY A 59 -3.72 6.55 -13.58
C GLY A 59 -2.49 5.66 -13.50
N SER A 60 -1.31 6.17 -13.82
CA SER A 60 -0.05 5.44 -13.66
C SER A 60 1.04 6.31 -13.04
N GLY A 61 1.96 5.68 -12.32
CA GLY A 61 3.16 6.32 -11.79
C GLY A 61 2.93 7.37 -10.70
N ARG A 62 3.70 8.46 -10.77
CA ARG A 62 3.86 9.46 -9.69
C ARG A 62 2.63 10.31 -9.38
N LYS A 63 1.60 10.28 -10.23
CA LYS A 63 0.38 11.09 -10.06
C LYS A 63 -0.68 10.43 -9.17
N ARG A 64 -0.53 9.14 -8.83
CA ARG A 64 -1.45 8.45 -7.91
C ARG A 64 -1.28 8.96 -6.48
N GLN A 65 -2.39 9.09 -5.76
CA GLN A 65 -2.34 9.33 -4.33
C GLN A 65 -1.60 8.17 -3.67
N ARG A 66 -0.78 8.45 -2.66
CA ARG A 66 -0.07 7.41 -1.91
C ARG A 66 -0.68 7.31 -0.52
N GLN A 67 -1.09 6.11 -0.14
CA GLN A 67 -1.52 5.81 1.21
C GLN A 67 -0.41 5.04 1.92
N ARG A 68 -0.24 5.34 3.21
CA ARG A 68 0.83 4.79 4.04
C ARG A 68 0.27 4.23 5.32
N PHE A 69 0.75 3.06 5.70
CA PHE A 69 0.36 2.35 6.91
C PHE A 69 1.52 1.48 7.40
N THR A 70 1.43 0.98 8.63
CA THR A 70 2.42 0.06 9.20
C THR A 70 1.81 -1.35 9.24
N GLY A 71 2.52 -2.33 8.69
CA GLY A 71 1.98 -3.67 8.46
C GLY A 71 3.04 -4.73 8.14
N VAL A 72 2.62 -6.01 8.15
CA VAL A 72 3.39 -7.15 7.62
C VAL A 72 2.69 -7.67 6.37
N LYS A 73 3.41 -7.95 5.29
CA LYS A 73 2.84 -8.58 4.10
C LYS A 73 2.57 -10.07 4.41
N LEU A 74 1.31 -10.48 4.33
CA LEU A 74 0.90 -11.87 4.54
C LEU A 74 0.94 -12.70 3.25
N GLY A 75 0.76 -12.04 2.10
CA GLY A 75 0.77 -12.69 0.80
C GLY A 75 0.61 -11.72 -0.37
N GLU A 76 1.03 -12.19 -1.54
CA GLU A 76 0.85 -11.49 -2.81
C GLU A 76 0.42 -12.50 -3.87
N TRP A 77 -0.59 -12.15 -4.66
CA TRP A 77 -1.07 -12.96 -5.78
C TRP A 77 -1.15 -12.11 -7.02
N VAL A 78 -0.54 -12.60 -8.10
CA VAL A 78 -0.54 -11.93 -9.39
C VAL A 78 -1.34 -12.77 -10.37
N ARG A 79 -2.41 -12.17 -10.89
CA ARG A 79 -3.14 -12.72 -12.03
C ARG A 79 -2.82 -11.89 -13.26
N SER A 80 -1.99 -12.41 -14.14
CA SER A 80 -1.67 -11.78 -15.42
C SER A 80 -2.27 -12.55 -16.60
N ASN A 81 -2.58 -11.82 -17.66
CA ASN A 81 -2.76 -12.33 -19.01
C ASN A 81 -1.87 -11.52 -19.97
N GLU A 82 -1.99 -11.76 -21.29
CA GLU A 82 -1.16 -11.08 -22.30
C GLU A 82 -1.27 -9.54 -22.31
N LYS A 83 -2.36 -8.97 -21.77
CA LYS A 83 -2.67 -7.53 -21.87
C LYS A 83 -2.81 -6.82 -20.53
N LYS A 84 -3.12 -7.53 -19.45
CA LYS A 84 -3.40 -6.99 -18.13
C LYS A 84 -2.84 -7.86 -17.02
N ALA A 85 -2.41 -7.22 -15.94
CA ALA A 85 -2.10 -7.86 -14.69
C ALA A 85 -2.93 -7.23 -13.56
N GLU A 86 -3.46 -8.08 -12.70
CA GLU A 86 -4.13 -7.72 -11.47
C GLU A 86 -3.31 -8.30 -10.32
N ILE A 87 -2.80 -7.42 -9.46
CA ILE A 87 -1.91 -7.76 -8.36
C ILE A 87 -2.68 -7.51 -7.06
N TYR A 88 -2.87 -8.58 -6.29
CA TYR A 88 -3.45 -8.53 -4.96
C TYR A 88 -2.34 -8.63 -3.91
N ARG A 89 -2.33 -7.73 -2.94
CA ARG A 89 -1.41 -7.76 -1.81
C ARG A 89 -2.23 -7.67 -0.53
N VAL A 90 -1.98 -8.59 0.39
CA VAL A 90 -2.66 -8.61 1.68
C VAL A 90 -1.63 -8.40 2.78
N TYR A 91 -1.97 -7.51 3.70
CA TYR A 91 -1.14 -7.15 4.83
C TYR A 91 -1.92 -7.29 6.14
N ARG A 92 -1.21 -7.59 7.22
CA ARG A 92 -1.71 -7.42 8.59
C ARG A 92 -1.27 -6.05 9.08
N SER A 93 -2.20 -5.17 9.45
CA SER A 93 -1.85 -3.90 10.10
C SER A 93 -1.47 -4.14 11.57
N ARG A 94 -0.83 -3.14 12.19
CA ARG A 94 -0.54 -3.16 13.64
C ARG A 94 -1.79 -3.35 14.51
N SER A 95 -2.95 -2.85 14.06
CA SER A 95 -4.21 -3.01 14.79
C SER A 95 -4.81 -4.42 14.66
N GLY A 96 -4.12 -5.34 13.96
CA GLY A 96 -4.65 -6.66 13.64
C GLY A 96 -5.75 -6.65 12.58
N LYS A 97 -5.92 -5.57 11.82
CA LYS A 97 -6.85 -5.54 10.67
C LYS A 97 -6.13 -6.03 9.43
N PHE A 98 -6.87 -6.50 8.44
CA PHE A 98 -6.31 -6.85 7.14
C PHE A 98 -6.40 -5.67 6.19
N VAL A 99 -5.30 -5.38 5.50
CA VAL A 99 -5.24 -4.36 4.46
C VAL A 99 -5.09 -5.06 3.13
N ILE A 100 -6.02 -4.80 2.21
CA ILE A 100 -6.05 -5.35 0.87
C ILE A 100 -5.67 -4.23 -0.09
N HIS A 101 -4.56 -4.41 -0.80
CA HIS A 101 -4.16 -3.53 -1.90
C HIS A 101 -4.35 -4.29 -3.21
N VAL A 102 -5.14 -3.72 -4.12
CA VAL A 102 -5.37 -4.29 -5.45
C VAL A 102 -4.84 -3.31 -6.48
N GLU A 103 -3.99 -3.77 -7.38
CA GLU A 103 -3.45 -2.98 -8.47
C GLU A 103 -3.74 -3.62 -9.81
N LYS A 104 -4.40 -2.88 -10.70
CA LYS A 104 -4.72 -3.25 -12.07
C LYS A 104 -3.84 -2.44 -13.01
N THR A 105 -3.12 -3.13 -13.90
CA THR A 105 -2.36 -2.45 -14.95
C THR A 105 -3.30 -1.83 -15.99
N PRO A 106 -2.85 -0.78 -16.73
CA PRO A 106 -3.61 -0.27 -17.85
C PRO A 106 -3.92 -1.38 -18.87
N ASP A 107 -5.07 -1.29 -19.51
CA ASP A 107 -5.48 -2.19 -20.60
C ASP A 107 -5.74 -1.39 -21.87
N PHE A 108 -5.35 -1.94 -23.01
CA PHE A 108 -5.53 -1.36 -24.33
C PHE A 108 -6.53 -2.21 -25.11
N VAL A 109 -7.72 -1.65 -25.31
CA VAL A 109 -8.77 -2.26 -26.11
C VAL A 109 -8.67 -1.70 -27.52
N HIS A 110 -8.43 -2.61 -28.47
CA HIS A 110 -8.53 -2.35 -29.90
C HIS A 110 -9.68 -3.17 -30.45
N GLU A 111 -10.74 -2.50 -30.88
CA GLU A 111 -11.89 -3.11 -31.52
C GLU A 111 -11.96 -2.69 -32.99
N THR A 112 -12.29 -3.67 -33.83
CA THR A 112 -12.50 -3.46 -35.26
C THR A 112 -13.59 -4.41 -35.73
N ASN A 113 -14.54 -3.88 -36.49
CA ASN A 113 -15.64 -4.65 -37.08
C ASN A 113 -15.20 -5.42 -38.33
N GLU A 114 -13.96 -5.25 -38.77
CA GLU A 114 -13.41 -5.88 -39.98
C GLU A 114 -12.61 -7.15 -39.64
N THR A 115 -12.68 -8.13 -40.54
CA THR A 115 -11.97 -9.42 -40.42
C THR A 115 -11.09 -9.69 -41.65
N GLY A 116 -10.14 -10.61 -41.50
CA GLY A 116 -9.28 -11.04 -42.61
C GLY A 116 -8.27 -9.98 -43.07
N TRP A 117 -7.96 -9.97 -44.38
CA TRP A 117 -6.92 -9.11 -44.97
C TRP A 117 -7.22 -7.61 -44.85
N ARG A 118 -8.50 -7.22 -44.72
CA ARG A 118 -8.92 -5.83 -44.52
C ARG A 118 -8.51 -5.29 -43.16
N LYS A 119 -8.60 -6.12 -42.10
CA LYS A 119 -8.08 -5.81 -40.76
C LYS A 119 -6.56 -5.62 -40.77
N LEU A 120 -5.83 -6.48 -41.49
CA LEU A 120 -4.37 -6.43 -41.55
C LEU A 120 -3.85 -5.15 -42.23
N LEU A 121 -4.63 -4.60 -43.17
CA LEU A 121 -4.34 -3.34 -43.87
C LEU A 121 -4.95 -2.10 -43.20
N GLY A 122 -5.62 -2.28 -42.06
CA GLY A 122 -6.18 -1.17 -41.28
C GLY A 122 -7.43 -0.51 -41.89
N PHE A 123 -8.15 -1.20 -42.77
CA PHE A 123 -9.43 -0.69 -43.29
C PHE A 123 -10.56 -0.84 -42.27
N GLY A 124 -11.58 0.03 -42.39
CA GLY A 124 -12.78 0.06 -41.55
C GLY A 124 -12.68 0.97 -40.32
N GLU A 125 -13.79 1.06 -39.58
CA GLU A 125 -13.86 1.83 -38.35
C GLU A 125 -13.04 1.13 -37.25
N GLN A 126 -12.12 1.87 -36.64
CA GLN A 126 -11.24 1.39 -35.58
C GLN A 126 -11.52 2.18 -34.31
N SER A 127 -11.88 1.48 -33.24
CA SER A 127 -12.03 2.08 -31.92
C SER A 127 -10.83 1.70 -31.05
N TYR A 128 -10.21 2.74 -30.47
CA TYR A 128 -9.13 2.61 -29.50
C TYR A 128 -9.63 3.14 -28.16
N ALA A 129 -9.66 2.28 -27.15
CA ALA A 129 -9.94 2.68 -25.78
C ALA A 129 -8.79 2.24 -24.87
N MET A 130 -8.34 3.16 -24.01
CA MET A 130 -7.33 2.87 -23.00
C MET A 130 -7.97 3.00 -21.62
N ASN A 131 -7.98 1.91 -20.85
CA ASN A 131 -8.29 1.99 -19.44
C ASN A 131 -7.01 2.38 -18.70
N TYR A 132 -7.06 3.49 -17.97
CA TYR A 132 -6.00 3.82 -17.04
C TYR A 132 -5.96 2.74 -15.96
N GLY A 133 -4.77 2.19 -15.69
CA GLY A 133 -4.59 1.28 -14.57
C GLY A 133 -5.13 1.91 -13.28
N ASP A 134 -5.64 1.10 -12.38
CA ASP A 134 -6.27 1.56 -11.14
C ASP A 134 -5.65 0.84 -9.96
N ALA A 135 -5.65 1.47 -8.79
CA ALA A 135 -5.22 0.84 -7.56
C ALA A 135 -6.17 1.20 -6.42
N SER A 136 -6.59 0.22 -5.64
CA SER A 136 -7.45 0.43 -4.48
C SER A 136 -6.80 -0.10 -3.21
N LEU A 137 -7.18 0.50 -2.09
CA LEU A 137 -6.83 0.00 -0.77
C LEU A 137 -8.11 -0.09 0.06
N GLU A 138 -8.36 -1.27 0.61
CA GLU A 138 -9.50 -1.56 1.48
C GLU A 138 -8.99 -2.18 2.78
N VAL A 139 -9.63 -1.86 3.90
CA VAL A 139 -9.29 -2.41 5.22
C VAL A 139 -10.50 -3.19 5.73
N VAL A 140 -10.26 -4.43 6.13
CA VAL A 140 -11.29 -5.35 6.65
C VAL A 140 -10.85 -5.92 8.00
N ASP A 141 -11.81 -6.31 8.81
CA ASP A 141 -11.56 -6.66 10.20
C ASP A 141 -11.42 -8.17 10.41
N THR A 142 -12.08 -8.97 9.55
CA THR A 142 -12.18 -10.43 9.73
C THR A 142 -11.66 -11.21 8.53
N LEU A 143 -11.31 -12.48 8.75
CA LEU A 143 -10.93 -13.41 7.67
C LEU A 143 -12.10 -13.68 6.72
N ASP A 144 -13.34 -13.64 7.20
CA ASP A 144 -14.53 -13.86 6.37
C ASP A 144 -14.75 -12.71 5.38
N GLU A 145 -14.58 -11.46 5.84
CA GLU A 145 -14.60 -10.28 4.96
C GLU A 145 -13.45 -10.32 3.94
N LEU A 146 -12.26 -10.76 4.38
CA LEU A 146 -11.11 -10.93 3.50
C LEU A 146 -11.41 -11.95 2.39
N LYS A 147 -11.98 -13.11 2.73
CA LYS A 147 -12.33 -14.19 1.78
C LYS A 147 -13.25 -13.71 0.67
N ALA A 148 -14.17 -12.79 0.97
CA ALA A 148 -15.09 -12.24 -0.03
C ALA A 148 -14.43 -11.29 -1.04
N LYS A 149 -13.20 -10.81 -0.76
CA LYS A 149 -12.54 -9.73 -1.50
C LYS A 149 -11.30 -10.16 -2.29
N ILE A 150 -10.78 -11.36 -2.03
CA ILE A 150 -9.54 -11.85 -2.66
C ILE A 150 -9.74 -13.22 -3.34
N PRO A 151 -8.87 -13.61 -4.27
CA PRO A 151 -8.87 -14.95 -4.85
C PRO A 151 -8.74 -16.04 -3.78
N ALA A 152 -9.39 -17.19 -4.00
CA ALA A 152 -9.44 -18.28 -3.03
C ALA A 152 -8.04 -18.85 -2.71
N GLU A 153 -7.16 -18.90 -3.70
CA GLU A 153 -5.78 -19.36 -3.57
C GLU A 153 -4.98 -18.42 -2.65
N LEU A 154 -5.13 -17.11 -2.83
CA LEU A 154 -4.50 -16.12 -1.95
C LEU A 154 -5.06 -16.20 -0.53
N TYR A 155 -6.38 -16.41 -0.38
CA TYR A 155 -7.00 -16.58 0.93
C TYR A 155 -6.42 -17.77 1.69
N GLN A 156 -6.23 -18.92 1.03
CA GLN A 156 -5.63 -20.10 1.66
C GLN A 156 -4.20 -19.83 2.15
N MET A 157 -3.39 -19.13 1.33
CA MET A 157 -2.03 -18.73 1.72
C MET A 157 -2.05 -17.78 2.93
N VAL A 158 -2.93 -16.77 2.91
CA VAL A 158 -3.02 -15.78 3.99
C VAL A 158 -3.58 -16.39 5.28
N ALA A 159 -4.58 -17.27 5.20
CA ALA A 159 -5.16 -17.92 6.37
C ALA A 159 -4.12 -18.76 7.12
N ALA A 160 -3.28 -19.51 6.39
CA ALA A 160 -2.19 -20.29 6.98
C ALA A 160 -1.15 -19.41 7.70
N THR A 161 -0.83 -18.24 7.12
CA THR A 161 0.14 -17.29 7.72
C THR A 161 -0.46 -16.48 8.87
N ALA A 162 -1.76 -16.17 8.83
CA ALA A 162 -2.44 -15.35 9.83
C ALA A 162 -2.62 -16.08 11.18
N GLU A 163 -2.63 -17.41 11.18
CA GLU A 163 -2.68 -18.23 12.39
C GLU A 163 -1.30 -18.42 13.05
N ALA A 164 -0.20 -18.11 12.34
CA ALA A 164 1.15 -18.19 12.86
C ALA A 164 1.53 -16.89 13.62
N PRO A 165 2.21 -17.00 14.78
CA PRO A 165 2.71 -15.82 15.48
C PRO A 165 3.73 -15.06 14.61
N PRO A 166 3.71 -13.71 14.61
CA PRO A 166 4.55 -12.89 13.72
C PRO A 166 6.06 -13.05 14.00
N VAL A 167 6.41 -13.43 15.23
CA VAL A 167 7.77 -13.79 15.62
C VAL A 167 7.70 -15.12 16.37
N GLN A 168 8.47 -16.09 15.91
CA GLN A 168 8.70 -17.35 16.60
C GLN A 168 10.17 -17.41 17.00
N ASP A 169 10.44 -17.35 18.30
CA ASP A 169 11.77 -17.60 18.83
C ASP A 169 12.07 -19.09 18.71
N LEU A 170 13.04 -19.42 17.86
CA LEU A 170 13.53 -20.78 17.68
C LEU A 170 14.76 -20.98 18.57
N ASP A 171 14.75 -22.06 19.36
CA ASP A 171 15.88 -22.48 20.19
C ASP A 171 16.83 -23.34 19.34
N ILE A 172 17.56 -22.69 18.43
CA ILE A 172 18.52 -23.30 17.50
C ILE A 172 19.88 -22.60 17.49
#